data_AF-A0A524CGJ3-F1
#
_entry.id   AF-A0A524CGJ3-F1
#
_cell.length_a   1.000
_cell.length_b   1.000
_cell.length_c   1.000
_cell.angle_alpha   90.00
_cell.angle_beta   90.00
_cell.angle_gamma   90.00
#
_symmetry.space_group_name_H-M   'P 1'
#
loop_
_entity.id
_entity.type
_entity.pdbx_description
1 polymer ?
#
loop_
_entity_poly.entity_id
_entity_poly.type
_entity_poly.pdbx_seq_one_letter_code
_entity_poly.pdbx_strand_id
1 'polypeptide(L)'
;MDFFLKNLRETLEAINKLIDNNINIVNTKRVRRCNKVKSSNRSKINFIWRSLSFLEDEGILKMNGISNPKTYVIPRNEKIDIEEFIEKIKDKR
;
A
#
# COMPACT_ATOMS: atom_id res chain seq x y z
N MET A 1 -10.59 12.87 -10.67
CA MET A 1 -9.57 11.86 -10.28
C MET A 1 -10.29 10.57 -9.94
N ASP A 2 -9.82 9.44 -10.44
CA ASP A 2 -10.33 8.13 -10.03
C ASP A 2 -10.13 7.93 -8.52
N PHE A 3 -11.23 7.64 -7.83
CA PHE A 3 -11.26 7.47 -6.38
C PHE A 3 -10.29 6.37 -5.93
N PHE A 4 -10.11 5.33 -6.75
CA PHE A 4 -9.14 4.27 -6.47
C PHE A 4 -7.70 4.80 -6.46
N LEU A 5 -7.30 5.53 -7.51
CA LEU A 5 -5.93 6.07 -7.63
C LEU A 5 -5.56 6.99 -6.47
N LYS A 6 -6.50 7.79 -5.98
CA LYS A 6 -6.27 8.62 -4.78
C LYS A 6 -5.91 7.77 -3.55
N ASN A 7 -6.65 6.68 -3.32
CA ASN A 7 -6.40 5.81 -2.17
C ASN A 7 -5.13 4.95 -2.35
N LEU A 8 -4.83 4.55 -3.59
CA LEU A 8 -3.60 3.85 -3.94
C LEU A 8 -2.39 4.74 -3.67
N ARG A 9 -2.44 6.01 -4.11
CA ARG A 9 -1.42 7.02 -3.85
C ARG A 9 -1.14 7.17 -2.36
N GLU A 10 -2.18 7.39 -1.55
CA GLU A 10 -2.03 7.50 -0.09
C GLU A 10 -1.46 6.22 0.56
N THR A 11 -1.70 5.06 -0.05
CA THR A 11 -1.14 3.78 0.42
C THR A 11 0.35 3.68 0.09
N LEU A 12 0.75 4.07 -1.12
CA LEU A 12 2.15 4.11 -1.55
C LEU A 12 2.97 5.13 -0.76
N GLU A 13 2.42 6.31 -0.48
CA GLU A 13 3.05 7.29 0.41
C GLU A 13 3.29 6.73 1.81
N ALA A 14 2.34 5.95 2.34
CA ALA A 14 2.51 5.29 3.62
C ALA A 14 3.61 4.22 3.57
N ILE A 15 3.72 3.47 2.47
CA ILE A 15 4.77 2.47 2.25
C ILE A 15 6.15 3.15 2.18
N ASN A 16 6.30 4.22 1.40
CA ASN A 16 7.55 4.98 1.34
C ASN A 16 7.97 5.52 2.72
N LYS A 17 7.01 6.00 3.53
CA LYS A 17 7.29 6.38 4.92
C LYS A 17 7.73 5.20 5.79
N LEU A 18 7.25 3.99 5.54
CA LEU A 18 7.71 2.80 6.25
C LEU A 18 9.14 2.43 5.84
N ILE A 19 9.47 2.54 4.55
CA ILE A 19 10.82 2.37 4.00
C ILE A 19 11.79 3.37 4.64
N ASP A 20 11.40 4.65 4.73
CA ASP A 20 12.18 5.70 5.40
C ASP A 20 12.51 5.37 6.86
N ASN A 21 11.67 4.58 7.52
CA ASN A 21 11.87 4.13 8.89
C ASN A 21 12.55 2.75 8.98
N ASN A 22 13.12 2.23 7.89
CA ASN A 22 13.72 0.89 7.79
C ASN A 22 12.75 -0.25 8.14
N ILE A 23 11.46 -0.06 7.84
CA ILE A 23 10.43 -1.06 8.06
C ILE A 23 10.07 -1.72 6.73
N ASN A 24 10.46 -2.99 6.61
CA ASN A 24 10.23 -3.77 5.39
C ASN A 24 8.93 -4.59 5.43
N ILE A 25 8.17 -4.51 6.53
CA ILE A 25 6.92 -5.26 6.72
C ILE A 25 5.72 -4.30 6.74
N VAL A 26 4.78 -4.54 5.85
CA VAL A 26 3.57 -3.74 5.65
C VAL A 26 2.33 -4.58 5.92
N ASN A 27 1.34 -3.98 6.56
CA ASN A 27 0.00 -4.55 6.66
C ASN A 27 -1.03 -3.42 6.75
N THR A 28 -2.31 -3.78 6.63
CA THR A 28 -3.42 -2.81 6.69
C THR A 28 -3.39 -1.98 7.97
N LYS A 29 -3.01 -2.58 9.11
CA LYS A 29 -2.94 -1.87 10.40
C LYS A 29 -1.83 -0.82 10.42
N ARG A 30 -0.66 -1.11 9.84
CA ARG A 30 0.49 -0.20 9.74
C ARG A 30 0.15 0.97 8.82
N VAL A 31 -0.33 0.71 7.61
CA VAL A 31 -0.75 1.77 6.66
C VAL A 31 -1.84 2.66 7.29
N ARG A 32 -2.84 2.07 7.94
CA ARG A 32 -3.88 2.81 8.66
C ARG A 32 -3.30 3.76 9.71
N ARG A 33 -2.29 3.32 10.47
CA ARG A 33 -1.61 4.14 11.48
C ARG A 33 -0.80 5.26 10.85
N CYS A 34 -0.05 4.98 9.78
CA CYS A 34 0.69 6.00 9.01
C CYS A 34 -0.24 7.10 8.48
N ASN A 35 -1.42 6.72 7.98
CA ASN A 35 -2.41 7.64 7.42
C ASN A 35 -3.36 8.23 8.47
N LYS A 36 -3.15 7.98 9.77
CA LYS A 36 -3.99 8.44 10.89
C LYS A 36 -5.50 8.14 10.70
N VAL A 37 -5.82 7.03 10.02
CA VAL A 37 -7.20 6.63 9.73
C VAL A 37 -7.82 5.99 10.97
N LYS A 38 -8.99 6.50 11.42
CA LYS A 38 -9.73 5.93 12.57
C LYS A 38 -10.14 4.48 12.27
N SER A 39 -10.12 3.62 13.30
CA SER A 39 -10.55 2.22 13.18
C SER A 39 -12.02 2.05 12.78
N SER A 40 -12.86 3.06 13.09
CA SER A 40 -14.26 3.13 12.68
C SER A 40 -14.46 3.42 11.19
N ASN A 41 -13.44 3.93 10.48
CA ASN A 41 -13.54 4.19 9.04
C ASN A 41 -13.31 2.89 8.25
N ARG A 42 -14.34 2.04 8.22
CA ARG A 42 -14.32 0.74 7.54
C ARG A 42 -14.09 0.86 6.05
N SER A 43 -14.64 1.88 5.40
CA SER A 43 -14.44 2.14 3.96
C SER A 43 -12.97 2.36 3.65
N LYS A 44 -12.30 3.27 4.38
CA LYS A 44 -10.88 3.57 4.14
C LYS A 44 -9.98 2.37 4.44
N ILE A 45 -10.30 1.59 5.47
CA ILE A 45 -9.61 0.33 5.77
C ILE A 45 -9.75 -0.66 4.62
N ASN A 46 -10.95 -0.79 4.04
CA ASN A 46 -11.18 -1.65 2.89
C ASN A 46 -10.40 -1.18 1.66
N PHE A 47 -10.32 0.12 1.42
CA PHE A 47 -9.48 0.67 0.34
C PHE A 47 -8.00 0.36 0.53
N ILE A 48 -7.47 0.53 1.75
CA ILE A 48 -6.08 0.14 2.06
C ILE A 48 -5.86 -1.35 1.78
N TRP A 49 -6.80 -2.20 2.19
CA TRP A 49 -6.71 -3.65 1.94
C TRP A 49 -6.70 -3.96 0.44
N ARG A 50 -7.59 -3.35 -0.35
CA ARG A 50 -7.63 -3.50 -1.81
C ARG A 50 -6.35 -2.98 -2.48
N SER A 51 -5.82 -1.84 -2.04
CA SER A 51 -4.56 -1.29 -2.55
C SER A 51 -3.38 -2.22 -2.26
N LEU A 52 -3.30 -2.79 -1.05
CA LEU A 52 -2.22 -3.73 -0.71
C LEU A 52 -2.29 -5.01 -1.53
N SER A 53 -3.50 -5.54 -1.76
CA SER A 53 -3.69 -6.71 -2.65
C SER A 53 -3.28 -6.39 -4.08
N PHE A 54 -3.68 -5.21 -4.59
CA PHE A 54 -3.29 -4.77 -5.94
C PHE A 54 -1.76 -4.62 -6.07
N LEU A 55 -1.08 -4.11 -5.05
CA LEU A 55 0.38 -3.98 -5.05
C LEU A 55 1.10 -5.33 -4.94
N GLU A 56 0.48 -6.32 -4.30
CA GLU A 56 0.92 -7.71 -4.34
C GLU A 56 0.80 -8.29 -5.76
N ASP A 57 -0.33 -8.07 -6.42
CA ASP A 57 -0.59 -8.54 -7.79
C ASP A 57 0.38 -7.91 -8.81
N GLU A 58 0.72 -6.62 -8.65
CA GLU A 58 1.73 -5.92 -9.47
C GLU A 58 3.19 -6.28 -9.08
N GLY A 59 3.40 -7.15 -8.08
CA GLY A 59 4.73 -7.62 -7.67
C GLY A 59 5.56 -6.61 -6.86
N ILE A 60 4.97 -5.48 -6.47
CA ILE A 60 5.60 -4.45 -5.62
C ILE A 60 5.72 -4.95 -4.18
N LEU A 61 4.72 -5.70 -3.71
CA LEU A 61 4.71 -6.35 -2.41
C LEU A 61 4.74 -7.86 -2.58
N LYS A 62 5.31 -8.57 -1.61
CA LYS A 62 5.23 -10.03 -1.54
C LYS A 62 4.55 -10.47 -0.26
N MET A 63 3.71 -11.50 -0.34
CA MET A 63 3.08 -12.05 0.85
C MET A 63 4.13 -12.57 1.84
N ASN A 64 4.02 -12.16 3.11
CA ASN A 64 4.90 -12.64 4.18
C ASN A 64 4.29 -13.88 4.85
N GLY A 65 4.23 -14.98 4.10
CA GLY A 65 3.66 -16.26 4.54
C GLY A 65 2.15 -16.23 4.83
N ILE A 66 1.64 -17.32 5.39
CA ILE A 66 0.22 -17.49 5.73
C ILE A 66 -0.04 -16.84 7.10
N SER A 67 -0.30 -15.54 7.11
CA SER A 67 -0.64 -14.79 8.33
C SER A 67 -2.03 -14.16 8.21
N ASN A 68 -2.79 -14.19 9.32
CA ASN A 68 -4.08 -13.53 9.42
C ASN A 68 -4.05 -12.52 10.59
N PRO A 69 -4.11 -11.21 10.34
CA PRO A 69 -4.31 -10.53 9.04
C PRO A 69 -3.11 -10.64 8.10
N LYS A 70 -3.37 -10.58 6.78
CA LYS A 70 -2.33 -10.61 5.72
C LYS A 70 -1.23 -9.60 6.02
N THR A 71 0.02 -10.07 5.91
CA THR A 71 1.21 -9.23 6.00
C THR A 71 2.02 -9.35 4.71
N TYR A 72 2.70 -8.26 4.38
CA TYR A 72 3.45 -8.07 3.15
C TYR A 72 4.88 -7.68 3.47
N VAL A 73 5.84 -8.18 2.69
CA VAL A 73 7.22 -7.71 2.68
C VAL A 73 7.43 -6.79 1.49
N ILE A 74 8.18 -5.73 1.70
CA ILE A 74 8.72 -4.88 0.64
C ILE A 74 10.02 -5.55 0.17
N PRO A 75 10.06 -6.17 -1.02
CA PRO A 75 11.19 -6.98 -1.45
C PRO A 75 12.43 -6.14 -1.78
N ARG A 76 12.23 -4.88 -2.20
CA ARG A 76 13.29 -3.91 -2.47
C ARG A 76 13.11 -2.77 -1.48
N ASN A 77 14.13 -2.46 -0.68
CA ASN A 77 14.09 -1.33 0.25
C ASN A 77 14.29 0.02 -0.48
N GLU A 78 13.77 0.12 -1.70
CA GLU A 78 13.87 1.26 -2.59
C GLU A 78 12.55 2.00 -2.57
N LYS A 79 12.62 3.34 -2.55
CA LYS A 79 11.42 4.17 -2.65
C LYS A 79 10.72 3.91 -3.97
N ILE A 80 9.40 3.79 -3.90
CA ILE A 80 8.55 3.69 -5.07
C ILE A 80 8.37 5.09 -5.62
N ASP A 81 8.69 5.31 -6.90
CA ASP A 81 8.27 6.52 -7.60
C ASP A 81 6.75 6.46 -7.81
N ILE A 82 6.04 7.26 -7.01
CA ILE A 82 4.58 7.22 -6.95
C ILE A 82 3.96 7.77 -8.23
N GLU A 83 4.56 8.80 -8.83
CA GLU A 83 4.00 9.43 -10.04
C GLU A 83 4.18 8.50 -11.23
N GLU A 84 5.39 7.97 -11.43
CA GLU A 84 5.67 7.03 -12.52
C GLU A 84 4.80 5.78 -12.40
N PHE A 85 4.60 5.27 -11.18
CA PHE A 85 3.75 4.11 -10.95
C PHE A 85 2.27 4.40 -11.24
N ILE A 86 1.77 5.56 -10.84
CA ILE A 86 0.37 5.96 -11.12
C ILE A 86 0.16 6.19 -12.62
N GLU A 87 1.11 6.78 -13.32
CA GLU A 87 1.05 6.95 -14.79
C GLU A 87 0.99 5.61 -15.50
N LYS A 88 1.87 4.66 -15.16
CA LYS A 88 1.84 3.29 -15.72
C LYS A 88 0.48 2.59 -15.54
N ILE A 89 -0.20 2.83 -14.42
CA ILE A 89 -1.52 2.25 -14.15
C ILE A 89 -2.61 2.93 -14.96
N LYS A 90 -2.53 4.25 -15.15
CA LYS A 90 -3.48 4.97 -15.99
C LYS A 90 -3.38 4.50 -17.45
N ASP A 91 -2.17 4.27 -17.94
CA ASP A 91 -1.94 3.84 -19.33
C ASP A 91 -2.32 2.37 -19.58
N LYS A 92 -2.29 1.52 -18.54
CA LYS A 92 -2.77 0.13 -18.60
C LYS A 92 -4.30 0.01 -18.74
N ARG A 93 -5.06 1.09 -18.59
CA ARG A 93 -6.52 1.08 -18.41
C ARG A 93 -7.25 1.78 -19.54
#